data_AF-A0A919PEU3-F1
#
_entry.id   AF-A0A919PEU3-F1
#
_cell.length_a   1.000
_cell.length_b   1.000
_cell.length_c   1.000
_cell.angle_alpha   90.00
_cell.angle_beta   90.00
_cell.angle_gamma   90.00
#
_symmetry.space_group_name_H-M   'P 1'
#
loop_
_entity.id
_entity.type
_entity.pdbx_description
1 polymer ?
#
loop_
_entity_poly.entity_id
_entity_poly.type
_entity_poly.pdbx_seq_one_letter_code
_entity_poly.pdbx_strand_id
1 'polypeptide(L)' 'MSNRGTVDDDYLERVRASEEQPPPPAPARVLMFVLCFALFLAGFYLMGLAVDTAEIWLFTVGILASGGAFFVGLTTARHL' A
#
# COMPACT_ATOMS: atom_id res chain seq x y z
N MET A 1 -5.13 -19.99 46.16
CA MET A 1 -5.72 -20.03 44.80
C MET A 1 -6.65 -18.83 44.66
N SER A 2 -6.21 -17.73 44.06
CA SER A 2 -7.05 -16.72 43.35
C SER A 2 -6.14 -15.56 42.90
N ASN A 3 -5.32 -15.81 41.89
CA ASN A 3 -4.50 -14.79 41.21
C ASN A 3 -4.77 -14.81 39.69
N ARG A 4 -5.90 -15.43 39.28
CA ARG A 4 -6.32 -15.58 37.87
C ARG A 4 -7.23 -14.44 37.43
N GLY A 5 -8.22 -14.07 38.26
CA GLY A 5 -9.20 -13.03 37.90
C GLY A 5 -8.59 -11.66 37.61
N THR A 6 -7.56 -11.26 38.37
CA THR A 6 -6.87 -9.97 38.17
C THR A 6 -6.07 -9.89 36.88
N VAL A 7 -5.52 -11.02 36.40
CA VAL A 7 -4.74 -11.07 35.16
C VAL A 7 -5.65 -11.05 33.94
N ASP A 8 -6.80 -11.71 34.03
CA ASP A 8 -7.79 -11.74 32.95
C ASP A 8 -8.44 -10.36 32.76
N ASP A 9 -8.80 -9.68 33.85
CA ASP A 9 -9.38 -8.32 33.80
C ASP A 9 -8.40 -7.30 33.20
N ASP A 10 -7.14 -7.33 33.63
CA ASP A 10 -6.07 -6.44 33.14
C ASP A 10 -5.63 -6.79 31.68
N TYR A 11 -5.90 -8.01 31.22
CA TYR A 11 -5.76 -8.40 29.82
C TYR A 11 -6.90 -7.84 28.97
N LEU A 12 -8.15 -7.99 29.43
CA LEU A 12 -9.32 -7.47 28.72
C LEU A 12 -9.31 -5.94 28.62
N GLU A 13 -8.85 -5.25 29.66
CA GLU A 13 -8.72 -3.79 29.66
C GLU A 13 -7.68 -3.30 28.65
N ARG A 14 -6.54 -4.01 28.53
CA ARG A 14 -5.50 -3.73 27.52
C ARG A 14 -5.96 -4.03 26.09
N VAL A 15 -6.76 -5.08 25.88
CA VAL A 15 -7.35 -5.37 24.57
C VAL A 15 -8.35 -4.28 24.18
N ARG A 16 -9.21 -3.85 25.11
CA ARG A 16 -10.16 -2.75 24.88
C ARG A 16 -9.47 -1.43 24.55
N ALA A 17 -8.37 -1.11 25.24
CA ALA A 17 -7.56 0.07 24.95
C ALA A 17 -6.81 -0.06 23.61
N SER A 18 -6.55 -1.28 23.13
CA SER A 18 -5.94 -1.53 21.81
C SER A 18 -6.93 -1.50 20.66
N GLU A 19 -8.24 -1.62 20.94
CA GLU A 19 -9.33 -1.45 19.96
C GLU A 19 -9.60 0.03 19.62
N GLU A 20 -8.85 0.95 20.20
CA GLU A 20 -8.92 2.37 19.88
C GLU A 20 -8.58 2.55 18.39
N GLN A 21 -9.64 2.72 17.61
CA GLN A 21 -9.62 2.65 16.16
C GLN A 21 -8.52 3.56 15.62
N PRO A 22 -7.55 3.04 14.83
CA PRO A 22 -6.50 3.88 14.30
C PRO A 22 -7.13 5.03 13.53
N PRO A 23 -6.62 6.26 13.70
CA PRO A 23 -7.20 7.43 13.05
C PRO A 23 -7.27 7.17 11.54
N PRO A 24 -8.36 7.60 10.87
CA PRO A 24 -8.55 7.32 9.45
C PRO A 24 -7.34 7.83 8.66
N PRO A 25 -6.86 7.06 7.68
CA PRO A 25 -5.70 7.46 6.90
C PRO A 25 -5.97 8.80 6.21
N ALA A 26 -4.96 9.68 6.20
CA ALA A 26 -5.08 10.97 5.54
C ALA A 26 -5.51 10.78 4.07
N PRO A 27 -6.46 11.58 3.55
CA PRO A 27 -7.00 11.42 2.20
C PRO A 27 -5.91 11.49 1.11
N ALA A 28 -4.82 12.22 1.38
CA ALA A 28 -3.64 12.25 0.52
C ALA A 28 -3.04 10.85 0.27
N ARG A 29 -3.05 9.95 1.27
CA ARG A 29 -2.55 8.58 1.12
C ARG A 29 -3.43 7.75 0.18
N VAL A 30 -4.74 7.96 0.24
CA VAL A 30 -5.70 7.28 -0.65
C VAL A 30 -5.51 7.76 -2.09
N LEU A 31 -5.38 9.06 -2.31
CA LEU A 31 -5.19 9.64 -3.64
C LEU A 31 -3.88 9.17 -4.28
N MET A 32 -2.83 9.10 -3.46
CA MET A 32 -1.50 8.61 -3.85
C MET A 32 -1.53 7.12 -4.20
N PHE A 33 -2.24 6.30 -3.42
CA PHE A 33 -2.50 4.90 -3.75
C PHE A 33 -3.21 4.74 -5.09
N VAL A 34 -4.29 5.51 -5.33
CA VAL A 34 -5.04 5.44 -6.60
C VAL A 34 -4.16 5.83 -7.78
N LEU A 35 -3.33 6.86 -7.64
CA LEU A 35 -2.37 7.27 -8.67
C LEU A 35 -1.35 6.17 -8.98
N CYS A 36 -0.74 5.57 -7.94
CA CYS A 36 0.20 4.46 -8.09
C CYS A 36 -0.46 3.24 -8.74
N PHE A 37 -1.67 2.92 -8.32
CA PHE A 37 -2.44 1.80 -8.87
C PHE A 37 -2.75 2.01 -10.36
N ALA A 38 -3.14 3.23 -10.75
CA ALA A 38 -3.37 3.58 -12.15
C ALA A 38 -2.09 3.50 -13.00
N LEU A 39 -0.95 4.00 -12.49
CA LEU A 39 0.36 3.90 -13.15
C LEU A 39 0.81 2.44 -13.32
N PHE A 40 0.57 1.62 -12.30
CA PHE A 40 0.87 0.20 -12.33
C PHE A 40 0.06 -0.53 -13.41
N LEU A 41 -1.27 -0.30 -13.46
CA LEU A 41 -2.15 -0.83 -14.50
C LEU A 41 -1.76 -0.37 -15.90
N ALA A 42 -1.42 0.91 -16.06
CA ALA A 42 -0.94 1.45 -17.33
C ALA A 42 0.36 0.78 -17.79
N GLY A 43 1.29 0.51 -16.86
CA GLY A 43 2.52 -0.22 -17.13
C GLY A 43 2.25 -1.65 -17.63
N PHE A 44 1.34 -2.38 -16.98
CA PHE A 44 0.91 -3.71 -17.42
C PHE A 44 0.24 -3.70 -18.79
N TYR A 45 -0.61 -2.70 -19.04
CA TYR A 45 -1.26 -2.53 -20.33
C TYR A 45 -0.23 -2.29 -21.45
N LEU A 46 0.76 -1.42 -21.22
CA LEU A 46 1.86 -1.18 -22.15
C LEU A 46 2.69 -2.43 -22.43
N MET A 47 2.95 -3.27 -21.41
CA MET A 47 3.63 -4.55 -21.62
C MET A 47 2.80 -5.50 -22.48
N GLY A 48 1.48 -5.56 -22.29
CA GLY A 48 0.57 -6.33 -23.14
C GLY A 48 0.63 -5.87 -24.59
N LEU A 49 0.53 -4.56 -24.83
CA LEU A 49 0.69 -3.99 -26.17
C LEU A 49 2.06 -4.29 -26.78
N ALA A 50 3.13 -4.25 -25.98
CA ALA A 50 4.48 -4.54 -26.44
C ALA A 50 4.63 -5.97 -26.96
N VAL A 51 3.91 -6.93 -26.35
CA VAL A 51 3.86 -8.33 -26.82
C VAL A 51 3.17 -8.41 -28.18
N ASP A 52 2.04 -7.71 -28.35
CA ASP A 52 1.29 -7.71 -29.60
C ASP A 52 2.04 -7.01 -30.74
N THR A 53 2.77 -5.94 -30.44
CA THR A 53 3.51 -5.16 -31.45
C THR A 53 4.97 -5.59 -31.63
N ALA A 54 5.47 -6.52 -30.82
CA ALA A 54 6.87 -6.93 -30.75
C ALA A 54 7.87 -5.76 -30.52
N GLU A 55 7.42 -4.68 -29.87
CA GLU A 55 8.19 -3.46 -29.66
C GLU A 55 8.84 -3.46 -28.26
N ILE A 56 10.15 -3.74 -28.21
CA ILE A 56 10.92 -3.82 -26.96
C ILE A 56 10.87 -2.51 -26.15
N TRP A 57 10.76 -1.36 -26.82
CA TRP A 57 10.72 -0.07 -26.15
C TRP A 57 9.44 0.10 -25.31
N LEU A 58 8.28 -0.34 -25.82
CA LEU A 58 7.01 -0.30 -25.09
C LEU A 58 7.07 -1.15 -23.82
N PHE A 59 7.73 -2.31 -23.93
CA PHE A 59 7.93 -3.21 -22.80
C PHE A 59 8.78 -2.54 -21.71
N THR A 60 9.89 -1.89 -22.10
CA THR A 60 10.78 -1.17 -21.18
C THR A 60 10.07 0.00 -20.49
N VAL A 61 9.26 0.76 -21.23
CA VAL A 61 8.44 1.84 -20.68
C VAL A 61 7.40 1.29 -19.70
N GLY A 62 6.78 0.15 -20.01
CA GLY A 62 5.87 -0.55 -19.10
C GLY A 62 6.55 -0.96 -17.77
N ILE A 63 7.79 -1.46 -17.83
CA ILE A 63 8.58 -1.80 -16.63
C ILE A 63 8.88 -0.55 -15.81
N LEU A 64 9.32 0.52 -16.47
CA LEU A 64 9.63 1.79 -15.78
C LEU A 64 8.38 2.41 -15.16
N ALA A 65 7.22 2.36 -15.82
CA ALA A 65 5.97 2.89 -15.29
C ALA A 65 5.47 2.08 -14.08
N SER A 66 5.50 0.75 -14.17
CA SER A 66 5.06 -0.14 -13.08
C SER A 66 6.01 -0.09 -11.88
N GLY A 67 7.33 -0.13 -12.09
CA GLY A 67 8.32 0.02 -11.03
C GLY A 67 8.36 1.44 -10.43
N GLY A 68 8.22 2.46 -11.28
CA GLY A 68 8.16 3.86 -10.89
C GLY A 68 6.98 4.18 -9.97
N ALA A 69 5.82 3.55 -10.19
CA ALA A 69 4.67 3.68 -9.30
C ALA A 69 5.01 3.34 -7.84
N PHE A 70 5.80 2.30 -7.59
CA PHE A 70 6.26 1.96 -6.24
C PHE A 70 7.31 2.94 -5.70
N PHE A 71 8.19 3.45 -6.57
CA PHE A 71 9.21 4.42 -6.18
C PHE A 71 8.60 5.75 -5.71
N VAL A 72 7.57 6.26 -6.39
CA VAL A 72 6.86 7.48 -5.98
C VAL A 72 6.19 7.28 -4.62
N GLY A 73 5.65 6.09 -4.34
CA GLY A 73 5.04 5.76 -3.04
C GLY A 73 6.04 5.73 -1.90
N LEU A 74 7.18 5.07 -2.10
CA LEU A 74 8.23 4.91 -1.09
C LEU A 74 8.96 6.24 -0.79
N THR A 75 9.19 7.07 -1.79
CA THR A 75 9.83 8.39 -1.61
C THR A 75 8.91 9.36 -0.90
N THR A 76 7.63 9.40 -1.26
CA THR A 76 6.65 10.27 -0.59
C THR A 76 6.42 9.84 0.86
N ALA A 77 6.40 8.54 1.14
CA ALA A 77 6.26 8.02 2.51
C ALA A 77 7.45 8.33 3.44
N ARG A 78 8.64 8.67 2.90
CA ARG A 78 9.80 9.09 3.69
C ARG A 78 9.78 10.56 4.11
N HIS A 79 8.96 11.40 3.47
CA HIS A 79 8.90 12.84 3.69
C HIS A 79 7.65 13.31 4.47
N LEU A 80 6.78 12.37 4.88
CA LEU A 80 5.59 12.58 5.72
C LEU A 80 5.83 12.03 7.12
#